data_AF-A0A8T3SVL4-F1
#
_entry.id   AF-A0A8T3SVL4-F1
#
_cell.length_a   1.000
_cell.length_b   1.000
_cell.length_c   1.000
_cell.angle_alpha   90.00
_cell.angle_beta   90.00
_cell.angle_gamma   90.00
#
_symmetry.space_group_name_H-M   'P 1'
#
loop_
_entity.id
_entity.type
_entity.pdbx_description
1 polymer ?
#
loop_
_entity_poly.entity_id
_entity_poly.type
_entity_poly.pdbx_seq_one_letter_code
_entity_poly.pdbx_strand_id
1 'polypeptide(L)' 'GLRRSTDRGASWQPTAFTGAALAVAVVPGQPLDVAVIDEVTRFYRSLDGGASWPGPEG' A
#
# COMPACT_ATOMS: atom_id res chain seq x y z
N GLY A 1 3.65 -0.26 -9.95
CA GLY A 1 2.30 -0.68 -9.50
C GLY A 1 2.44 -1.58 -8.28
N LEU A 2 1.58 -1.39 -7.28
CA LEU A 2 1.59 -2.13 -6.01
C LEU A 2 0.59 -3.30 -6.05
N ARG A 3 1.01 -4.47 -5.58
CA ARG A 3 0.21 -5.70 -5.55
C ARG A 3 0.20 -6.31 -4.14
N ARG A 4 -0.87 -7.03 -3.82
CA ARG A 4 -1.06 -7.71 -2.54
C ARG A 4 -1.36 -9.18 -2.74
N SER A 5 -0.83 -10.01 -1.84
CA SER A 5 -1.19 -11.41 -1.67
C SER A 5 -1.86 -11.62 -0.31
N THR A 6 -2.80 -12.54 -0.24
CA THR A 6 -3.42 -13.04 1.01
C THR A 6 -3.10 -14.52 1.26
N ASP A 7 -2.32 -15.14 0.39
CA ASP A 7 -2.06 -16.58 0.33
C ASP A 7 -0.55 -16.88 0.37
N ARG A 8 0.18 -16.13 1.22
CA ARG A 8 1.64 -16.27 1.41
C ARG A 8 2.46 -16.11 0.12
N GLY A 9 1.97 -15.31 -0.81
CA GLY A 9 2.65 -15.00 -2.07
C GLY A 9 2.37 -15.98 -3.21
N ALA A 10 1.44 -16.93 -3.04
CA ALA A 10 1.06 -17.86 -4.10
C ALA A 10 0.33 -17.15 -5.25
N SER A 11 -0.48 -16.13 -4.96
CA SER A 11 -1.11 -15.26 -5.96
C SER A 11 -1.10 -13.79 -5.54
N TRP A 12 -1.14 -12.89 -6.54
CA TRP A 12 -0.99 -11.45 -6.33
C TRP A 12 -2.04 -10.66 -7.10
N GLN A 13 -2.85 -9.89 -6.37
CA GLN A 13 -3.88 -9.01 -6.92
C GLN A 13 -3.40 -7.56 -6.95
N PRO A 14 -3.77 -6.77 -7.98
CA PRO A 14 -3.47 -5.35 -8.00
C PRO A 14 -4.18 -4.61 -6.86
N THR A 15 -3.52 -3.59 -6.32
CA THR A 15 -4.14 -2.62 -5.40
C THR A 15 -4.67 -1.42 -6.18
N ALA A 16 -5.44 -0.55 -5.53
CA ALA A 16 -5.89 0.71 -6.14
C ALA A 16 -4.79 1.79 -6.22
N PHE A 17 -3.56 1.51 -5.77
CA PHE A 17 -2.46 2.47 -5.83
C PHE A 17 -1.96 2.62 -7.27
N THR A 18 -2.09 3.83 -7.81
CA THR A 18 -1.75 4.14 -9.21
C THR A 18 -0.32 4.64 -9.41
N GLY A 19 0.41 4.97 -8.33
CA GLY A 19 1.79 5.45 -8.38
C GLY A 19 2.85 4.34 -8.42
N ALA A 20 4.12 4.75 -8.39
CA ALA A 20 5.24 3.87 -8.11
C ALA A 20 5.67 4.02 -6.65
N ALA A 21 5.57 2.91 -5.91
CA ALA A 21 5.96 2.85 -4.52
C ALA A 21 7.49 2.72 -4.44
N LEU A 22 8.14 3.67 -3.76
CA LEU A 22 9.55 3.61 -3.40
C LEU A 22 9.76 2.78 -2.13
N ALA A 23 8.85 2.91 -1.16
CA ALA A 23 8.85 2.14 0.07
C ALA A 23 7.42 1.76 0.48
N VAL A 24 7.30 0.63 1.18
CA VAL A 24 6.04 0.15 1.76
C VAL A 24 6.28 -0.33 3.20
N ALA A 25 5.35 -0.02 4.10
CA ALA A 25 5.37 -0.48 5.48
C ALA A 25 3.96 -0.94 5.90
N VAL A 26 3.91 -1.90 6.82
CA VAL A 26 2.67 -2.40 7.41
C VAL A 26 2.74 -2.20 8.92
N VAL A 27 1.68 -1.70 9.54
CA VAL A 27 1.65 -1.48 10.99
C VAL A 27 1.57 -2.82 11.72
N PRO A 28 2.50 -3.10 12.67
CA PRO A 28 2.46 -4.33 13.46
C PRO A 28 1.13 -4.50 14.21
N GLY A 29 0.52 -5.68 14.10
CA GLY A 29 -0.79 -5.97 14.71
C GLY A 29 -2.01 -5.39 13.96
N GLN A 30 -1.79 -4.58 12.91
CA GLN A 30 -2.84 -3.99 12.08
C GLN A 30 -2.52 -4.19 10.60
N PRO A 31 -2.64 -5.42 10.06
CA PRO A 31 -2.16 -5.76 8.72
C PRO A 31 -2.90 -5.07 7.56
N LEU A 32 -4.01 -4.38 7.84
CA LEU A 32 -4.75 -3.56 6.88
C LEU A 32 -4.27 -2.10 6.86
N ASP A 33 -3.51 -1.67 7.87
CA ASP A 33 -2.91 -0.33 7.92
C ASP A 33 -1.54 -0.38 7.24
N VAL A 34 -1.48 0.19 6.04
CA VAL A 34 -0.35 0.13 5.12
C VAL A 34 0.02 1.55 4.71
N ALA A 35 1.32 1.86 4.80
CA ALA A 35 1.88 3.12 4.35
C ALA A 35 2.76 2.91 3.11
N VAL A 36 2.73 3.88 2.21
CA VAL A 36 3.57 3.93 1.00
C VAL A 36 4.23 5.29 0.90
N ILE A 37 5.51 5.30 0.56
CA ILE A 37 6.20 6.48 0.03
C ILE A 37 6.37 6.29 -1.46
N ASP A 38 5.98 7.27 -2.26
CA ASP A 38 6.22 7.25 -3.70
C ASP A 38 7.60 7.81 -4.10
N GLU A 39 7.91 7.74 -5.39
CA GLU A 39 9.19 8.20 -5.96
C GLU A 39 9.48 9.71 -5.81
N VAL A 40 8.45 10.53 -5.53
CA VAL A 40 8.58 11.97 -5.27
C VAL A 40 8.36 12.31 -3.80
N THR A 41 8.56 11.33 -2.92
CA THR A 41 8.54 11.45 -1.45
C THR A 41 7.17 11.81 -0.84
N ARG A 42 6.08 11.57 -1.57
CA ARG A 42 4.73 11.74 -1.03
C ARG A 42 4.32 10.54 -0.19
N PHE A 43 3.72 10.81 0.97
CA PHE A 43 3.22 9.78 1.88
C PHE A 43 1.76 9.45 1.58
N TYR A 44 1.45 8.16 1.51
CA TYR A 44 0.10 7.65 1.34
C TYR A 44 -0.18 6.61 2.43
N ARG A 45 -1.43 6.56 2.90
CA ARG A 45 -1.87 5.57 3.88
C ARG A 45 -3.19 4.94 3.46
N SER A 46 -3.25 3.63 3.59
CA SER A 46 -4.45 2.83 3.40
C SER A 46 -4.80 2.14 4.72
N LEU A 47 -6.06 2.17 5.12
CA LEU A 47 -6.57 1.49 6.32
C LEU A 47 -7.35 0.21 5.99
N ASP A 48 -7.44 -0.14 4.69
CA ASP A 48 -8.22 -1.27 4.17
C ASP A 48 -7.35 -2.30 3.42
N GLY A 49 -6.04 -2.30 3.69
CA GLY A 49 -5.09 -3.23 3.10
C GLY A 49 -4.85 -2.98 1.61
N GLY A 50 -4.90 -1.72 1.19
CA GLY A 50 -4.63 -1.26 -0.17
C GLY A 50 -5.80 -1.36 -1.14
N ALA A 51 -7.03 -1.56 -0.63
CA ALA A 51 -8.23 -1.52 -1.46
C ALA A 51 -8.55 -0.08 -1.88
N SER A 52 -8.24 0.91 -1.04
CA SER A 52 -8.27 2.33 -1.37
C SER A 52 -7.00 3.04 -0.90
N TRP A 53 -6.67 4.11 -1.62
CA TRP A 53 -5.58 5.03 -1.32
C TRP A 53 -6.13 6.45 -1.41
N PRO A 54 -6.55 7.05 -0.29
CA PRO A 54 -6.71 8.49 -0.21
C PRO A 54 -5.44 9.16 -0.75
N GLY A 55 -5.58 10.34 -1.34
CA GLY A 55 -4.45 11.08 -1.87
C GLY A 55 -3.32 11.26 -0.84
N PRO A 56 -2.17 11.78 -1.27
CA PRO A 56 -1.04 11.91 -0.38
C PRO A 56 -1.40 12.75 0.85
N GLU A 57 -0.99 12.31 2.03
CA GLU A 57 -1.10 13.12 3.25
C GLU A 57 -0.15 14.32 3.14
N GLY A 58 -0.55 15.44 3.73
CA GLY A 58 0.19 16.69 3.77
C GLY A 58 0.90 16.92 5.09
#